data_AF-A0A919MR02-F1
#
_entry.id   AF-A0A919MR02-F1
#
_cell.length_a   1.000
_cell.length_b   1.000
_cell.length_c   1.000
_cell.angle_alpha   90.00
_cell.angle_beta   90.00
_cell.angle_gamma   90.00
#
_symmetry.space_group_name_H-M   'P 1'
#
loop_
_entity.id
_entity.type
_entity.pdbx_description
1 polymer ?
#
loop_
_entity_poly.entity_id
_entity_poly.type
_entity_poly.pdbx_seq_one_letter_code
_entity_poly.pdbx_strand_id
1 'polypeptide(L)'
;MARTIVRIQRAETPHTTWCARDHRCGGVDVHRSPDITADDIGGRAWLTRVRAGDVEYIEIRARIPLHSNDNVARWQLATALCLMRELLAEVAPRLARLAGRDQQRGISRRAA
;
A
#
# COMPACT_ATOMS: atom_id res chain seq x y z
N MET A 1 -10.99 -18.50 48.01
CA MET A 1 -9.91 -17.63 47.47
C MET A 1 -10.39 -17.04 46.15
N ALA A 2 -10.64 -15.72 46.10
CA ALA A 2 -11.16 -15.04 44.91
C ALA A 2 -10.00 -14.58 44.03
N ARG A 3 -9.98 -15.01 42.76
CA ARG A 3 -9.00 -14.54 41.76
C ARG A 3 -9.48 -13.23 41.18
N THR A 4 -8.82 -12.13 41.53
CA THR A 4 -9.00 -10.83 40.88
C THR A 4 -8.49 -10.91 39.44
N ILE A 5 -9.39 -10.83 38.48
CA ILE A 5 -9.03 -10.72 37.05
C ILE A 5 -8.65 -9.26 36.81
N VAL A 6 -7.35 -8.98 36.73
CA VAL A 6 -6.85 -7.68 36.27
C VAL A 6 -7.20 -7.54 34.80
N ARG A 7 -8.08 -6.60 34.49
CA ARG A 7 -8.43 -6.26 33.11
C ARG A 7 -7.22 -5.52 32.52
N ILE A 8 -6.41 -6.23 31.74
CA ILE A 8 -5.32 -5.61 30.98
C ILE A 8 -5.99 -4.72 29.93
N GLN A 9 -6.10 -3.43 30.21
CA GLN A 9 -6.43 -2.43 29.20
C GLN A 9 -5.23 -2.33 28.28
N ARG A 10 -5.33 -2.96 27.11
CA ARG A 10 -4.36 -2.78 26.04
C ARG A 10 -4.45 -1.31 25.60
N ALA A 11 -3.36 -0.56 25.75
CA ALA A 11 -3.24 0.78 25.19
C ALA A 11 -3.52 0.72 23.67
N GLU A 12 -4.35 1.63 23.18
CA GLU A 12 -4.66 1.73 21.75
C GLU A 12 -3.35 1.95 20.98
N THR A 13 -3.08 1.10 20.00
CA THR A 13 -1.90 1.27 19.15
C THR A 13 -2.11 2.53 18.30
N PRO A 14 -1.11 3.42 18.14
CA PRO A 14 -1.26 4.57 17.27
C PRO A 14 -1.64 4.11 15.85
N HIS A 15 -2.83 4.50 15.38
CA HIS A 15 -3.30 4.20 14.03
C HIS A 15 -3.21 5.46 13.16
N THR A 16 -2.84 5.30 11.89
CA THR A 16 -3.00 6.38 10.90
C THR A 16 -4.50 6.63 10.66
N THR A 17 -4.87 7.86 10.29
CA THR A 17 -6.29 8.25 10.09
C THR A 17 -6.99 7.46 8.98
N TRP A 18 -6.22 6.85 8.07
CA TRP A 18 -6.69 6.02 6.98
C TRP A 18 -6.66 4.52 7.31
N CYS A 19 -5.94 4.12 8.36
CA CYS A 19 -5.91 2.73 8.80
C CYS A 19 -7.24 2.43 9.48
N ALA A 20 -7.95 1.44 8.95
CA ALA A 20 -9.25 1.07 9.49
C ALA A 20 -9.04 0.43 10.87
N ARG A 21 -9.45 1.16 11.92
CA ARG A 21 -9.24 0.85 13.35
C ARG A 21 -9.58 -0.60 13.73
N ASP A 22 -10.49 -1.23 12.99
CA ASP A 22 -11.05 -2.55 13.33
C ASP A 22 -10.49 -3.71 12.50
N HIS A 23 -9.49 -3.48 11.64
CA HIS A 23 -8.86 -4.55 10.87
C HIS A 23 -7.62 -5.06 11.61
N ARG A 24 -7.37 -6.37 11.57
CA ARG A 24 -6.13 -6.96 12.11
C ARG A 24 -4.95 -6.50 11.25
N CYS A 25 -4.39 -5.34 11.59
CA CYS A 25 -3.04 -4.94 11.26
C CYS A 25 -2.14 -6.10 11.69
N GLY A 26 -1.48 -6.79 10.76
CA GLY A 26 -0.81 -8.08 10.96
C GLY A 26 0.42 -8.06 11.89
N GLY A 27 0.54 -7.08 12.78
CA GLY A 27 1.66 -6.82 13.67
C GLY A 27 1.58 -5.44 14.31
N VAL A 28 2.58 -5.08 15.12
CA VAL A 28 2.63 -3.80 15.87
C VAL A 28 2.93 -2.60 14.95
N ASP A 29 3.57 -2.82 13.80
CA ASP A 29 4.09 -1.73 12.93
C ASP A 29 3.62 -1.79 11.46
N VAL A 30 2.56 -2.56 11.18
CA VAL A 30 2.02 -2.69 9.81
C VAL A 30 0.58 -2.20 9.75
N HIS A 31 0.35 -1.07 9.11
CA HIS A 31 -0.98 -0.49 8.94
C HIS A 31 -1.51 -0.70 7.52
N ARG A 32 -2.80 -1.01 7.38
CA ARG A 32 -3.47 -1.23 6.09
C ARG A 32 -4.76 -0.43 5.97
N SER A 33 -5.00 0.16 4.80
CA SER A 33 -6.30 0.76 4.46
C SER A 33 -7.30 -0.33 4.06
N PRO A 34 -8.60 -0.02 3.97
CA PRO A 34 -9.51 -0.81 3.15
C PRO A 34 -9.02 -0.89 1.70
N ASP A 35 -9.38 -1.98 1.02
CA ASP A 35 -9.02 -2.18 -0.39
C ASP A 35 -9.87 -1.26 -1.29
N ILE A 36 -9.20 -0.50 -2.15
CA ILE A 36 -9.85 0.20 -3.26
C ILE A 36 -9.98 -0.80 -4.40
N THR A 37 -11.21 -1.12 -4.80
CA THR A 37 -11.47 -2.14 -5.83
C THR A 37 -11.56 -1.50 -7.21
N ALA A 38 -10.96 -2.14 -8.20
CA ALA A 38 -11.21 -1.90 -9.61
C ALA A 38 -11.79 -3.17 -10.23
N ASP A 39 -13.07 -3.12 -10.61
CA ASP A 39 -13.82 -4.14 -11.33
C ASP A 39 -14.24 -3.64 -12.74
N ASP A 40 -14.97 -4.48 -13.50
CA ASP A 40 -15.58 -4.21 -14.82
C ASP A 40 -14.78 -4.43 -16.12
N ILE A 41 -13.53 -4.90 -16.09
CA ILE A 41 -12.73 -5.18 -17.32
C ILE A 41 -12.24 -6.64 -17.44
N GLY A 42 -13.04 -7.59 -16.96
CA GLY A 42 -12.71 -9.03 -17.07
C GLY A 42 -11.65 -9.52 -16.07
N GLY A 43 -11.28 -8.70 -15.10
CA GLY A 43 -10.41 -9.02 -13.97
C GLY A 43 -10.80 -8.22 -12.74
N ARG A 44 -10.14 -8.49 -11.60
CA ARG A 44 -10.35 -7.73 -10.37
C ARG A 44 -9.01 -7.31 -9.79
N ALA A 45 -8.88 -6.03 -9.44
CA ALA A 45 -7.73 -5.51 -8.73
C ALA A 45 -8.13 -4.82 -7.42
N TRP A 46 -7.21 -4.83 -6.47
CA TRP A 46 -7.31 -4.20 -5.17
C TRP A 46 -6.05 -3.39 -4.92
N LEU A 47 -6.24 -2.14 -4.51
CA LEU A 47 -5.17 -1.27 -4.06
C LEU A 47 -5.31 -1.05 -2.56
N THR A 48 -4.24 -1.30 -1.82
CA THR A 48 -4.20 -1.13 -0.37
C THR A 48 -3.05 -0.19 -0.04
N ARG A 49 -3.31 0.88 0.72
CA ARG A 49 -2.24 1.68 1.32
C ARG A 49 -1.69 0.89 2.50
N VAL A 50 -0.39 0.61 2.48
CA VAL A 50 0.29 -0.15 3.51
C VAL A 50 1.41 0.70 4.08
N ARG A 51 1.51 0.82 5.41
CA ARG A 51 2.69 1.38 6.08
C ARG A 51 3.45 0.24 6.74
N ALA A 52 4.74 0.12 6.47
CA ALA A 52 5.64 -0.83 7.14
C ALA A 52 6.83 -0.04 7.69
N GLY A 53 6.89 0.12 9.01
CA GLY A 53 7.80 1.07 9.65
C GLY A 53 7.50 2.51 9.21
N ASP A 54 8.50 3.21 8.69
CA ASP A 54 8.37 4.61 8.25
C ASP A 54 8.07 4.80 6.76
N VAL A 55 7.96 3.70 6.00
CA VAL A 55 7.68 3.76 4.57
C VAL A 55 6.23 3.37 4.30
N GLU A 56 5.57 4.18 3.46
CA GLU A 56 4.26 3.87 2.93
C GLU A 56 4.36 3.37 1.49
N TYR A 57 3.57 2.33 1.20
CA TYR A 57 3.51 1.65 -0.07
C TYR A 57 2.06 1.61 -0.57
N ILE A 58 1.92 1.57 -1.89
CA ILE A 58 0.70 1.08 -2.52
C ILE A 58 0.93 -0.40 -2.79
N GLU A 59 0.19 -1.26 -2.10
CA GLU A 59 0.12 -2.68 -2.42
C GLU A 59 -0.95 -2.89 -3.48
N ILE A 60 -0.57 -3.51 -4.60
CA ILE A 60 -1.47 -3.82 -5.71
C ILE A 60 -1.64 -5.34 -5.77
N ARG A 61 -2.87 -5.82 -5.67
CA ARG A 61 -3.23 -7.24 -5.84
C ARG A 61 -4.21 -7.34 -7.01
N ALA A 62 -3.95 -8.24 -7.95
CA ALA A 62 -4.84 -8.45 -9.09
C ALA A 62 -5.11 -9.93 -9.34
N ARG A 63 -6.30 -10.24 -9.84
CA ARG A 63 -6.72 -11.55 -10.33
C ARG A 63 -7.28 -11.38 -11.73
N ILE A 64 -6.60 -11.96 -12.70
CA ILE A 64 -6.97 -11.94 -14.12
C ILE A 64 -7.11 -13.40 -14.57
N PRO A 65 -8.27 -13.82 -15.08
CA PRO A 65 -8.42 -15.14 -15.68
C PRO A 65 -7.49 -15.29 -16.89
N LEU A 66 -6.72 -16.38 -16.92
CA LEU A 66 -5.90 -16.72 -18.07
C LEU A 66 -6.70 -17.50 -19.10
N HIS A 67 -6.32 -17.36 -20.36
CA HIS A 67 -6.88 -18.15 -21.45
C HIS A 67 -6.53 -19.63 -21.25
N SER A 68 -7.41 -20.55 -21.66
CA SER A 68 -7.19 -22.00 -21.58
C SER A 68 -6.10 -22.53 -22.51
N ASN A 69 -5.57 -21.67 -23.40
CA ASN A 69 -4.50 -22.00 -24.34
C ASN A 69 -3.19 -21.47 -23.75
N ASP A 70 -2.22 -22.36 -23.54
CA ASP A 70 -0.98 -22.03 -22.86
C ASP A 70 -0.17 -20.93 -23.57
N ASN A 71 -0.15 -20.91 -24.91
CA ASN A 71 0.56 -19.87 -25.65
C ASN A 71 -0.08 -18.49 -25.44
N VAL A 72 -1.42 -18.43 -25.43
CA VAL A 72 -2.16 -17.19 -25.16
C VAL A 72 -1.98 -16.77 -23.70
N ALA A 73 -2.00 -17.70 -22.75
CA ALA A 73 -1.77 -17.42 -21.33
C ALA A 73 -0.37 -16.85 -21.08
N ARG A 74 0.67 -17.41 -21.72
CA ARG A 74 2.04 -16.87 -21.66
C ARG A 74 2.12 -15.46 -22.23
N TRP A 75 1.44 -15.20 -23.34
CA TRP A 75 1.36 -13.86 -23.91
C TRP A 75 0.65 -12.88 -22.95
N GLN A 76 -0.46 -13.29 -22.33
CA GLN A 76 -1.14 -12.49 -21.31
C GLN A 76 -0.22 -12.15 -20.13
N LEU A 77 0.56 -13.11 -19.64
CA LEU A 77 1.52 -12.88 -18.56
C LEU A 77 2.64 -11.91 -18.96
N ALA A 78 3.20 -12.07 -20.16
CA ALA A 78 4.23 -11.18 -20.68
C ALA A 78 3.70 -9.74 -20.83
N THR A 79 2.50 -9.58 -21.39
CA THR A 79 1.84 -8.28 -21.52
C THR A 79 1.54 -7.68 -20.15
N ALA A 80 1.00 -8.45 -19.20
CA ALA A 80 0.75 -7.96 -17.84
C ALA A 80 2.05 -7.49 -17.16
N LEU A 81 3.15 -8.22 -17.31
CA LEU A 81 4.45 -7.81 -16.77
C LEU A 81 4.96 -6.52 -17.42
N CYS A 82 4.80 -6.37 -18.73
CA CYS A 82 5.17 -5.16 -19.46
C CYS A 82 4.38 -3.94 -18.96
N LEU A 83 3.06 -4.06 -18.87
CA LEU A 83 2.18 -3.00 -18.36
C LEU A 83 2.45 -2.66 -16.89
N MET A 84 2.78 -3.65 -16.05
CA MET A 84 3.18 -3.39 -14.65
C MET A 84 4.48 -2.60 -14.56
N ARG A 85 5.44 -2.81 -15.48
CA ARG A 85 6.67 -2.02 -15.53
C ARG A 85 6.38 -0.58 -15.93
N GLU A 86 5.50 -0.36 -16.89
CA GLU A 86 5.04 0.98 -17.29
C GLU A 86 4.31 1.68 -16.15
N LEU A 87 3.39 0.98 -15.47
CA LEU A 87 2.70 1.50 -14.29
C LEU A 87 3.69 1.95 -13.20
N LEU A 88 4.69 1.12 -12.90
CA LEU A 88 5.73 1.46 -11.93
C LEU A 88 6.55 2.67 -12.36
N ALA A 89 6.91 2.77 -13.65
CA ALA A 89 7.65 3.91 -14.19
C ALA A 89 6.86 5.22 -14.08
N GLU A 90 5.54 5.18 -14.23
CA GLU A 90 4.67 6.36 -14.12
C GLU A 90 4.38 6.77 -12.67
N VAL A 91 4.13 5.79 -11.79
CA VAL A 91 3.64 6.04 -10.43
C VAL A 91 4.78 6.25 -9.42
N ALA A 92 5.88 5.48 -9.51
CA ALA A 92 6.94 5.53 -8.52
C ALA A 92 7.72 6.86 -8.46
N PRO A 93 8.13 7.48 -9.60
CA PRO A 93 8.92 8.71 -9.58
C PRO A 93 8.13 9.96 -9.16
N ARG A 94 6.79 9.91 -9.19
CA ARG A 94 5.93 11.06 -8.91
C ARG A 94 6.07 11.58 -7.47
N LEU A 95 6.45 10.70 -6.53
CA LEU A 95 6.73 11.06 -5.13
C LEU A 95 8.12 11.67 -4.93
N ALA A 96 9.15 11.24 -5.66
CA ALA A 96 10.49 11.80 -5.55
C ALA A 96 10.53 13.31 -5.89
N ARG A 97 9.68 13.75 -6.84
CA ARG A 97 9.53 15.17 -7.19
C ARG A 97 8.80 16.01 -6.12
N LEU A 98 7.97 15.41 -5.28
CA LEU A 98 7.31 16.10 -4.16
C LEU A 98 8.25 16.24 -2.97
N ALA A 99 9.02 15.19 -2.65
CA ALA A 99 10.05 15.23 -1.61
C ALA A 99 11.13 16.29 -1.89
N GLY A 100 11.50 16.49 -3.16
CA GLY A 100 12.46 17.53 -3.56
C GLY A 100 11.98 18.98 -3.38
N ARG A 101 10.66 19.24 -3.31
CA ARG A 101 10.13 20.60 -3.09
C ARG A 101 10.18 21.05 -1.63
N ASP A 102 10.04 20.13 -0.68
CA ASP A 102 10.13 20.46 0.75
C ASP A 102 11.58 20.68 1.19
N GLN A 103 12.53 19.92 0.63
CA GLN A 103 13.95 20.07 0.97
C GLN A 103 14.54 21.41 0.49
N GLN A 104 14.02 21.97 -0.61
CA GLN A 104 14.48 23.27 -1.14
C GLN A 104 13.97 24.48 -0.34
N ARG A 105 12.89 24.33 0.45
CA ARG A 105 12.34 25.40 1.31
C ARG A 105 13.08 25.54 2.65
N GLY A 106 13.91 24.56 3.03
CA GLY A 106 14.68 24.58 4.29
C GLY A 106 16.06 25.26 4.20
N ILE A 107 16.57 25.55 2.99
CA ILE A 107 17.96 26.02 2.80
C ILE A 107 18.07 27.55 2.68
N SER A 108 16.97 28.29 2.61
CA SER A 108 17.01 29.77 2.59
C SER A 108 16.65 30.38 3.95
N ARG A 109 17.61 30.38 4.90
CA ARG A 109 17.80 31.46 5.90
C ARG A 109 19.08 31.25 6.73
N ARG A 110 20.17 31.86 6.25
CA ARG A 110 21.36 32.40 6.95
C ARG A 110 22.42 32.65 5.87
N ALA A 111 23.12 33.77 5.76
CA ALA A 111 23.26 34.93 6.60
C ALA A 111 23.74 36.11 5.72
N ALA A 112 23.33 37.33 6.06
CA ALA A 112 24.07 38.56 5.80
C ALA A 112 24.11 39.32 7.12
#